data_AF-A0A2G4J6J4-F1
#
_entry.id   AF-A0A2G4J6J4-F1
#
_cell.length_a   1.000
_cell.length_b   1.000
_cell.length_c   1.000
_cell.angle_alpha   90.00
_cell.angle_beta   90.00
_cell.angle_gamma   90.00
#
_symmetry.space_group_name_H-M   'P 1'
#
loop_
_entity.id
_entity.type
_entity.pdbx_description
1 polymer ?
#
loop_
_entity_poly.entity_id
_entity_poly.type
_entity_poly.pdbx_seq_one_letter_code
_entity_poly.pdbx_strand_id
1 'polypeptide(L)'
;MTTLVIQLWQSCATAPQLAATPFMVAAAAAAMDWSVQIHALGASVELFVRDNPARHHVVEPLKRPLSAYVEDATRAGAKVLLCSTAMRDRNLRPEDMLESCEGVAGMVTMLECLTQADTTVLTY
;
A
#
# COMPACT_ATOMS: atom_id res chain seq x y z
N MET A 1 2.82 10.76 18.68
CA MET A 1 2.10 9.54 18.20
C MET A 1 2.87 9.05 17.00
N THR A 2 3.45 7.85 17.05
CA THR A 2 4.37 7.40 15.99
C THR A 2 3.62 7.27 14.66
N THR A 3 4.20 7.84 13.60
CA THR A 3 3.72 7.66 12.23
C THR A 3 4.62 6.68 11.51
N LEU A 4 4.04 5.67 10.86
CA LEU A 4 4.75 4.76 9.98
C LEU A 4 4.31 4.99 8.55
N VAL A 5 5.26 5.28 7.68
CA VAL A 5 5.06 5.28 6.24
C VAL A 5 5.72 4.05 5.64
N ILE A 6 4.93 3.27 4.92
CA ILE A 6 5.41 2.13 4.15
C ILE A 6 5.42 2.51 2.67
N GLN A 7 6.60 2.67 2.09
CA GLN A 7 6.76 2.93 0.67
C GLN A 7 6.85 1.61 -0.10
N LEU A 8 5.93 1.40 -1.03
CA LEU A 8 5.93 0.24 -1.92
C LEU A 8 6.57 0.63 -3.25
N TRP A 9 7.87 0.35 -3.42
CA TRP A 9 8.59 0.64 -4.66
C TRP A 9 8.59 -0.55 -5.63
N GLN A 10 8.60 -1.80 -5.15
CA GLN A 10 8.56 -3.00 -6.01
C GLN A 10 7.58 -4.08 -5.57
N SER A 11 6.77 -3.84 -4.55
CA SER A 11 5.73 -4.78 -4.14
C SER A 11 4.69 -4.93 -5.26
N CYS A 12 4.68 -6.09 -5.91
CA CYS A 12 3.78 -6.36 -7.04
C CYS A 12 3.34 -7.82 -7.06
N ALA A 13 2.29 -8.10 -7.84
CA ALA A 13 1.65 -9.40 -7.90
C ALA A 13 2.49 -10.52 -8.55
N THR A 14 3.62 -10.18 -9.20
CA THR A 14 4.51 -11.17 -9.82
C THR A 14 5.36 -11.92 -8.80
N ALA A 15 5.59 -11.33 -7.62
CA ALA A 15 6.29 -11.94 -6.49
C ALA A 15 5.46 -11.77 -5.20
N PRO A 16 4.28 -12.44 -5.09
CA PRO A 16 3.32 -12.21 -4.02
C PRO A 16 3.89 -12.48 -2.61
N GLN A 17 4.85 -13.40 -2.49
CA GLN A 17 5.59 -13.70 -1.26
C GLN A 17 6.43 -12.52 -0.74
N LEU A 18 6.89 -11.64 -1.63
CA LEU A 18 7.62 -10.42 -1.24
C LEU A 18 6.67 -9.25 -0.97
N ALA A 19 5.50 -9.25 -1.63
CA ALA A 19 4.52 -8.18 -1.53
C ALA A 19 3.62 -8.24 -0.28
N ALA A 20 3.48 -9.40 0.38
CA ALA A 20 2.58 -9.55 1.53
C ALA A 20 3.10 -8.89 2.81
N THR A 21 4.40 -9.00 3.08
CA THR A 21 5.07 -8.50 4.30
C THR A 21 4.76 -7.03 4.64
N PRO A 22 4.86 -6.04 3.71
CA PRO A 22 4.56 -4.66 4.03
C PRO A 22 3.14 -4.47 4.58
N PHE A 23 2.15 -5.21 4.07
CA PHE A 23 0.77 -5.13 4.57
C PHE A 23 0.62 -5.74 5.96
N MET A 24 1.35 -6.82 6.26
CA MET A 24 1.40 -7.40 7.61
C MET A 24 2.01 -6.42 8.62
N VAL A 25 3.08 -5.71 8.22
CA VAL A 25 3.73 -4.68 9.04
C VAL A 25 2.79 -3.50 9.25
N ALA A 26 2.07 -3.05 8.22
CA ALA A 26 1.05 -2.02 8.33
C ALA A 26 -0.05 -2.39 9.34
N ALA A 27 -0.60 -3.60 9.21
CA ALA A 27 -1.65 -4.09 10.11
C ALA A 27 -1.17 -4.18 11.57
N ALA A 28 0.06 -4.67 11.79
CA ALA A 28 0.64 -4.76 13.12
C ALA A 28 0.89 -3.38 13.74
N ALA A 29 1.45 -2.44 12.98
CA ALA A 29 1.68 -1.08 13.45
C ALA A 29 0.35 -0.36 13.78
N ALA A 30 -0.68 -0.55 12.95
CA ALA A 30 -2.00 0.01 13.22
C ALA A 30 -2.63 -0.58 14.49
N ALA A 31 -2.44 -1.88 14.75
CA ALA A 31 -2.86 -2.53 16.00
C ALA A 31 -2.08 -2.06 17.25
N MET A 32 -0.94 -1.39 17.06
CA MET A 32 -0.17 -0.72 18.11
C MET A 32 -0.56 0.77 18.27
N ASP A 33 -1.68 1.19 17.69
CA ASP A 33 -2.17 2.58 17.68
C ASP A 33 -1.23 3.56 16.96
N TRP A 34 -0.46 3.10 15.98
CA TRP A 34 0.35 3.98 15.13
C TRP A 34 -0.49 4.56 13.98
N SER A 35 -0.14 5.77 13.56
CA SER A 35 -0.70 6.34 12.33
C SER A 35 0.02 5.72 11.14
N VAL A 36 -0.66 4.89 10.35
CA VAL A 36 -0.05 4.14 9.25
C VAL A 36 -0.47 4.69 7.90
N GLN A 37 0.50 4.99 7.04
CA GLN A 37 0.28 5.28 5.63
C GLN A 37 1.05 4.30 4.75
N ILE A 38 0.42 3.88 3.66
CA ILE A 38 1.04 3.08 2.60
C ILE A 38 1.12 3.96 1.35
N HIS A 39 2.33 4.20 0.87
CA HIS A 39 2.58 4.96 -0.36
C HIS A 39 2.85 3.97 -1.50
N ALA A 40 1.85 3.79 -2.36
CA ALA A 40 1.97 2.92 -3.52
C ALA A 40 2.68 3.65 -4.67
N LEU A 41 3.92 3.27 -4.96
CA LEU A 41 4.75 3.86 -6.00
C LEU A 41 4.92 2.89 -7.18
N GLY A 42 5.19 3.41 -8.37
CA GLY A 42 5.52 2.60 -9.54
C GLY A 42 4.49 1.50 -9.83
N ALA A 43 4.95 0.26 -10.00
CA ALA A 43 4.08 -0.89 -10.27
C ALA A 43 3.17 -1.28 -9.10
N SER A 44 3.49 -0.85 -7.88
CA SER A 44 2.73 -1.21 -6.69
C SER A 44 1.29 -0.66 -6.70
N VAL A 45 1.01 0.37 -7.49
CA VAL A 45 -0.38 0.87 -7.66
C VAL A 45 -1.30 -0.20 -8.24
N GLU A 46 -0.78 -1.14 -9.02
CA GLU A 46 -1.57 -2.23 -9.63
C GLU A 46 -2.16 -3.19 -8.60
N LEU A 47 -1.58 -3.27 -7.40
CA LEU A 47 -2.12 -4.07 -6.29
C LEU A 47 -3.48 -3.55 -5.81
N PHE A 48 -3.80 -2.29 -6.11
CA PHE A 48 -5.00 -1.60 -5.67
C PHE A 48 -6.03 -1.39 -6.79
N VAL A 49 -5.78 -1.90 -7.99
CA VAL A 49 -6.74 -1.84 -9.10
C VAL A 49 -7.89 -2.81 -8.82
N ARG A 50 -9.13 -2.32 -8.88
CA ARG A 50 -10.37 -3.04 -8.48
C ARG A 50 -10.57 -4.35 -9.22
N ASP A 51 -10.25 -4.38 -10.50
CA ASP A 51 -10.50 -5.54 -11.37
C ASP A 51 -9.20 -6.25 -11.79
N ASN A 52 -8.12 -6.10 -11.02
CA ASN A 52 -6.87 -6.82 -11.29
C ASN A 52 -6.87 -8.22 -10.66
N PRO A 53 -6.97 -9.32 -11.44
CA PRO A 53 -6.97 -10.67 -10.88
C PRO A 53 -5.63 -11.07 -10.25
N ALA A 54 -4.51 -10.47 -10.67
CA ALA A 54 -3.18 -10.82 -10.19
C ALA A 54 -3.01 -10.53 -8.68
N ARG A 55 -3.76 -9.56 -8.13
CA ARG A 55 -3.74 -9.29 -6.69
C ARG A 55 -4.31 -10.43 -5.85
N HIS A 56 -4.97 -11.42 -6.47
CA HIS A 56 -5.50 -12.59 -5.77
C HIS A 56 -4.54 -13.80 -5.83
N HIS A 57 -3.32 -13.63 -6.36
CA HIS A 57 -2.29 -14.66 -6.28
C HIS A 57 -2.07 -15.14 -4.83
N VAL A 58 -1.93 -16.45 -4.68
CA VAL A 58 -1.78 -17.09 -3.37
C VAL A 58 -0.40 -16.79 -2.79
N VAL A 59 -0.39 -16.42 -1.51
CA VAL A 59 0.81 -16.22 -0.71
C VAL A 59 1.00 -17.42 0.21
N GLU A 60 2.11 -18.13 0.03
CA GLU A 60 2.54 -19.21 0.92
C GLU A 60 3.22 -18.64 2.19
N PRO A 61 3.23 -19.36 3.33
CA PRO A 61 2.65 -20.69 3.57
C PRO A 61 1.17 -20.66 3.99
N LEU A 62 0.61 -19.47 4.23
CA LEU A 62 -0.75 -19.32 4.78
C LEU A 62 -1.86 -19.60 3.77
N LYS A 63 -1.50 -19.75 2.48
CA LYS A 63 -2.42 -20.00 1.36
C LYS A 63 -3.57 -18.99 1.25
N ARG A 64 -3.26 -17.73 1.57
CA ARG A 64 -4.20 -16.60 1.46
C ARG A 64 -3.91 -15.79 0.20
N PRO A 65 -4.92 -15.24 -0.49
CA PRO A 65 -4.67 -14.34 -1.61
C PRO A 65 -3.98 -13.06 -1.13
N LEU A 66 -3.09 -12.48 -1.94
CA LEU A 66 -2.40 -11.23 -1.61
C LEU A 66 -3.37 -10.09 -1.24
N SER A 67 -4.54 -10.03 -1.88
CA SER A 67 -5.61 -9.08 -1.57
C SER A 67 -6.05 -9.14 -0.11
N ALA A 68 -6.07 -10.32 0.52
CA ALA A 68 -6.49 -10.45 1.90
C ALA A 68 -5.54 -9.70 2.86
N TYR A 69 -4.25 -9.60 2.51
CA TYR A 69 -3.29 -8.81 3.30
C TYR A 69 -3.53 -7.30 3.13
N VAL A 70 -3.86 -6.84 1.91
CA VAL A 70 -4.26 -5.45 1.65
C VAL A 70 -5.52 -5.10 2.44
N GLU A 71 -6.52 -5.99 2.43
CA GLU A 71 -7.76 -5.85 3.19
C GLU A 71 -7.50 -5.84 4.71
N ASP A 72 -6.62 -6.70 5.22
CA ASP A 72 -6.24 -6.73 6.64
C ASP A 72 -5.62 -5.38 7.06
N ALA A 73 -4.69 -4.84 6.26
CA ALA A 73 -4.02 -3.57 6.55
C ALA A 73 -5.00 -2.39 6.55
N THR A 74 -5.83 -2.29 5.51
CA THR A 74 -6.82 -1.20 5.39
C THR A 74 -7.90 -1.30 6.47
N ARG A 75 -8.38 -2.51 6.79
CA ARG A 75 -9.32 -2.74 7.90
C ARG A 75 -8.74 -2.41 9.26
N ALA A 76 -7.43 -2.57 9.45
CA ALA A 76 -6.72 -2.15 10.65
C ALA A 76 -6.56 -0.63 10.75
N GLY A 77 -6.81 0.13 9.67
CA GLY A 77 -6.75 1.59 9.65
C GLY A 77 -5.58 2.18 8.85
N ALA A 78 -4.80 1.35 8.14
CA ALA A 78 -3.75 1.86 7.26
C ALA A 78 -4.34 2.63 6.07
N LYS A 79 -3.87 3.85 5.85
CA LYS A 79 -4.31 4.72 4.76
C LYS A 79 -3.46 4.52 3.52
N VAL A 80 -4.06 4.18 2.39
CA VAL A 80 -3.33 3.97 1.13
C VAL A 80 -3.37 5.23 0.26
N LEU A 81 -2.20 5.76 -0.08
CA LEU A 81 -2.02 6.83 -1.05
C LEU A 81 -1.40 6.30 -2.34
N LEU A 82 -2.06 6.59 -3.46
CA LEU A 82 -1.66 6.16 -4.80
C LEU A 82 -0.83 7.25 -5.47
N CYS A 83 0.35 6.91 -5.98
CA CYS A 83 1.19 7.88 -6.69
C CYS A 83 0.52 8.36 -7.99
N SER A 84 0.26 9.66 -8.06
CA SER A 84 -0.37 10.31 -9.24
C SER A 84 0.37 10.07 -10.55
N THR A 85 1.71 10.10 -10.54
CA THR A 85 2.51 9.80 -11.75
C THR A 85 2.37 8.34 -12.15
N ALA A 86 2.44 7.40 -11.19
CA ALA A 86 2.33 5.98 -11.48
C ALA A 86 0.94 5.58 -12.01
N MET A 87 -0.12 6.21 -11.48
CA MET A 87 -1.48 6.08 -11.99
C MET A 87 -1.57 6.56 -13.44
N ARG A 88 -1.03 7.75 -13.74
CA ARG A 88 -1.02 8.34 -15.09
C ARG A 88 -0.25 7.46 -16.08
N ASP A 89 0.93 6.99 -15.71
CA ASP A 89 1.78 6.13 -16.56
C ASP A 89 1.07 4.83 -16.98
N ARG A 90 0.07 4.40 -16.22
CA ARG A 90 -0.72 3.19 -16.44
C ARG A 90 -2.13 3.45 -16.97
N ASN A 91 -2.47 4.70 -17.27
CA ASN A 91 -3.82 5.13 -17.65
C ASN A 91 -4.91 4.71 -16.65
N LEU A 92 -4.57 4.71 -15.35
CA LEU A 92 -5.51 4.41 -14.26
C LEU A 92 -6.17 5.69 -13.77
N ARG A 93 -7.45 5.59 -13.43
CA ARG A 93 -8.26 6.64 -12.83
C ARG A 93 -8.71 6.22 -11.42
N PRO A 94 -9.06 7.16 -10.53
CA PRO A 94 -9.51 6.83 -9.17
C PRO A 94 -10.67 5.81 -9.13
N GLU A 95 -11.61 5.87 -10.08
CA GLU A 95 -12.72 4.92 -10.19
C GLU A 95 -12.29 3.47 -10.48
N ASP A 96 -11.12 3.28 -11.07
CA ASP A 96 -10.56 1.96 -11.39
C ASP A 96 -9.94 1.29 -10.15
N MET A 97 -9.85 2.01 -9.02
CA MET A 97 -9.17 1.58 -7.80
C MET A 97 -10.12 1.04 -6.74
N LEU A 98 -9.56 0.34 -5.76
CA LEU A 98 -10.25 -0.09 -4.54
C LEU A 98 -10.79 1.13 -3.77
N GLU A 99 -12.02 1.04 -3.30
CA GLU A 99 -12.68 2.09 -2.50
C GLU A 99 -12.02 2.31 -1.14
N SER A 100 -11.22 1.33 -0.66
CA SER A 100 -10.43 1.44 0.57
C SER A 100 -9.17 2.31 0.42
N CYS A 101 -8.85 2.80 -0.78
CA CYS A 101 -7.75 3.75 -0.96
C CYS A 101 -8.16 5.15 -0.49
N GLU A 102 -7.30 5.81 0.30
CA GLU A 102 -7.55 7.17 0.78
C GLU A 102 -7.59 8.18 -0.37
N GLY A 103 -6.74 7.97 -1.38
CA GLY A 103 -6.75 8.79 -2.58
C GLY A 103 -5.44 8.79 -3.35
N VAL A 104 -5.32 9.78 -4.24
CA VAL A 104 -4.15 9.98 -5.11
C VAL A 104 -3.32 11.14 -4.60
N ALA A 105 -2.00 10.97 -4.50
CA ALA A 105 -1.06 11.99 -4.03
C ALA A 105 0.15 12.16 -4.96
N GLY A 106 0.74 13.35 -4.95
CA GLY A 106 1.99 13.65 -5.65
C GLY A 106 3.22 13.28 -4.81
N MET A 107 4.39 13.15 -5.47
CA MET A 107 5.65 12.86 -4.79
C MET A 107 6.00 13.93 -3.73
N VAL A 108 5.69 15.20 -3.99
CA VAL A 108 5.91 16.29 -3.03
C VAL A 108 5.11 16.06 -1.74
N THR A 109 3.80 15.81 -1.84
CA THR A 109 2.94 15.52 -0.69
C THR A 109 3.41 14.27 0.07
N MET A 110 3.81 13.22 -0.65
CA MET A 110 4.34 12.02 -0.02
C MET A 110 5.64 12.32 0.76
N LEU A 111 6.57 13.08 0.17
CA LEU A 111 7.83 13.49 0.82
C LEU A 111 7.60 14.40 2.04
N GLU A 112 6.65 15.34 1.98
CA GLU A 112 6.28 16.21 3.11
C GLU A 112 5.82 15.41 4.33
N CYS A 113 5.13 14.28 4.13
CA CYS A 113 4.77 13.38 5.22
C CYS A 113 6.01 12.70 5.86
N LEU A 114 7.06 12.46 5.08
CA LEU A 114 8.27 11.77 5.58
C LEU A 114 9.17 12.68 6.42
N THR A 115 9.08 13.99 6.25
CA THR A 115 9.94 14.96 6.96
C THR A 115 9.46 15.32 8.36
N GLN A 116 8.31 14.77 8.79
CA GLN A 116 7.79 15.00 10.13
C GLN A 116 8.65 14.27 11.18
N ALA A 117 8.86 14.90 12.34
CA ALA A 117 9.78 14.41 13.36
C ALA A 117 9.42 13.02 13.94
N ASP A 118 8.12 12.68 13.95
CA ASP A 118 7.59 11.41 14.48
C ASP A 118 7.37 10.35 13.39
N THR A 119 7.90 10.55 12.18
CA THR A 119 7.72 9.62 11.05
C THR A 119 8.88 8.65 10.92
N THR A 120 8.57 7.35 10.97
CA THR A 120 9.46 6.27 10.53
C THR A 120 9.05 5.82 9.13
N VAL A 121 10.03 5.57 8.26
CA VAL A 121 9.79 5.12 6.89
C VAL A 121 10.40 3.74 6.67
N LEU A 122 9.63 2.82 6.10
CA LEU A 122 10.09 1.51 5.65
C LEU A 122 9.79 1.37 4.15
N THR A 123 10.77 0.91 3.38
CA THR A 123 10.64 0.72 1.92
C THR A 123 10.67 -0.75 1.57
N TYR A 124 9.75 -1.19 0.73
CA TYR A 124 9.57 -2.57 0.26
C TYR A 124 9.47 -2.66 -1.28
#